data_AF-K2R228-F1
#
_entry.id   AF-K2R228-F1
#
_cell.length_a   1.000
_cell.length_b   1.000
_cell.length_c   1.000
_cell.angle_alpha   90.00
_cell.angle_beta   90.00
_cell.angle_gamma   90.00
#
_symmetry.space_group_name_H-M   'P 1'
#
loop_
_entity.id
_entity.type
_entity.pdbx_description
1 polymer ?
#
loop_
_entity_poly.entity_id
_entity_poly.type
_entity_poly.pdbx_seq_one_letter_code
_entity_poly.pdbx_strand_id
1 'polypeptide(L)'
;MALAIISLTSLVAVFILFKLVYRHNPNCNERYGAEIVLFHSDERYKKRIWRFNLIEYLKNQKSYDNNSELELRVIVGEFSENTQEIVKHAANHNFGSIMIISGPNVFCEDKIEIYTLLDQNPNVKYFILPIRPTKHFMIFNNSHLYVEKPHRHTEIRGSVGIKKCNQKLLNTYNTAFENILNYAQPLTKEDVLNLECYNQ
;
A
#
# COMPACT_ATOMS: atom_id res chain seq x y z
N MET A 1 -49.45 -6.00 -23.10
CA MET A 1 -48.99 -4.62 -22.78
C MET A 1 -48.57 -4.47 -21.32
N ALA A 2 -49.43 -4.78 -20.34
CA ALA A 2 -49.10 -4.69 -18.91
C ALA A 2 -47.87 -5.51 -18.50
N LEU A 3 -47.75 -6.76 -18.99
CA LEU A 3 -46.59 -7.62 -18.72
C LEU A 3 -45.25 -7.05 -19.23
N ALA A 4 -45.27 -6.37 -20.39
CA ALA A 4 -44.07 -5.75 -20.94
C ALA A 4 -43.62 -4.55 -20.09
N ILE A 5 -44.58 -3.75 -19.61
CA ILE A 5 -44.32 -2.60 -18.73
C ILE A 5 -43.74 -3.07 -17.38
N ILE A 6 -44.29 -4.13 -16.79
CA ILE A 6 -43.78 -4.71 -15.54
C ILE A 6 -42.36 -5.28 -15.72
N SER A 7 -42.08 -5.92 -16.86
CA SER A 7 -40.73 -6.42 -17.16
C SER A 7 -39.71 -5.28 -17.30
N LEU A 8 -40.12 -4.16 -17.89
CA LEU A 8 -39.24 -3.01 -18.10
C LEU A 8 -38.94 -2.28 -16.78
N THR A 9 -39.96 -2.07 -15.94
CA THR A 9 -39.79 -1.40 -14.64
C THR A 9 -38.96 -2.23 -13.67
N SER A 10 -39.13 -3.55 -13.67
CA SER A 10 -38.33 -4.47 -12.85
C SER A 10 -36.86 -4.50 -13.32
N LEU A 11 -36.60 -4.46 -14.62
CA LEU A 11 -35.23 -4.40 -15.16
C LEU A 11 -34.53 -3.06 -14.81
N VAL A 12 -35.25 -1.95 -14.89
CA VAL A 12 -34.75 -0.62 -14.46
C VAL A 12 -34.49 -0.60 -12.95
N ALA A 13 -35.38 -1.19 -12.14
CA ALA A 13 -35.19 -1.29 -10.71
C ALA A 13 -33.95 -2.12 -10.35
N VAL A 14 -33.73 -3.26 -11.02
CA VAL A 14 -32.51 -4.08 -10.87
C VAL A 14 -31.27 -3.29 -11.28
N PHE A 15 -31.31 -2.54 -12.38
CA PHE A 15 -30.18 -1.73 -12.82
C PHE A 15 -29.85 -0.59 -11.84
N ILE A 16 -30.88 0.07 -11.28
CA ILE A 16 -30.71 1.08 -10.23
C ILE A 16 -30.18 0.43 -8.95
N LEU A 17 -30.68 -0.76 -8.55
CA LEU A 17 -30.17 -1.51 -7.42
C LEU A 17 -28.70 -1.90 -7.63
N PHE A 18 -28.36 -2.39 -8.83
CA PHE A 18 -26.97 -2.63 -9.20
C PHE A 18 -26.17 -1.34 -9.10
N LYS A 19 -26.62 -0.21 -9.65
CA LYS A 19 -25.88 1.06 -9.54
C LYS A 19 -25.75 1.60 -8.11
N LEU A 20 -26.71 1.29 -7.22
CA LEU A 20 -26.72 1.71 -5.82
C LEU A 20 -25.90 0.77 -4.91
N VAL A 21 -25.99 -0.54 -5.10
CA VAL A 21 -25.25 -1.58 -4.36
C VAL A 21 -23.80 -1.67 -4.88
N TYR A 22 -23.67 -1.67 -6.20
CA TYR A 22 -22.47 -1.45 -6.99
C TYR A 22 -22.30 0.04 -7.25
N ARG A 23 -22.26 0.85 -6.17
CA ARG A 23 -21.59 2.14 -6.26
C ARG A 23 -20.16 1.84 -6.69
N HIS A 24 -19.87 2.08 -7.98
CA HIS A 24 -18.52 2.19 -8.49
C HIS A 24 -17.83 3.19 -7.58
N ASN A 25 -16.95 2.69 -6.72
CA ASN A 25 -16.30 3.50 -5.71
C ASN A 25 -15.27 4.35 -6.46
N PRO A 26 -15.49 5.66 -6.64
CA PRO A 26 -14.66 6.50 -7.51
C PRO A 26 -13.23 6.68 -6.96
N ASN A 27 -12.89 6.03 -5.85
CA ASN A 27 -11.53 6.02 -5.34
C ASN A 27 -10.57 5.25 -6.26
N CYS A 28 -11.04 4.47 -7.24
CA CYS A 28 -10.14 3.94 -8.28
C CYS A 28 -9.54 5.09 -9.08
N ASN A 29 -8.34 5.54 -8.74
CA ASN A 29 -7.63 6.43 -9.63
C ASN A 29 -7.09 5.61 -10.80
N GLU A 30 -7.85 5.57 -11.90
CA GLU A 30 -7.49 4.94 -13.18
C GLU A 30 -6.13 5.41 -13.70
N ARG A 31 -5.63 6.57 -13.26
CA ARG A 31 -4.34 7.15 -13.70
C ARG A 31 -3.12 6.34 -13.27
N TYR A 32 -3.22 5.48 -12.25
CA TYR A 32 -2.08 4.72 -11.72
C TYR A 32 -2.06 3.24 -12.16
N GLY A 33 -2.91 2.87 -13.14
CA GLY A 33 -2.94 1.55 -13.78
C GLY A 33 -3.96 0.55 -13.20
N ALA A 34 -4.18 -0.56 -13.92
CA ALA A 34 -5.24 -1.55 -13.69
C ALA A 34 -5.29 -2.13 -12.25
N GLU A 35 -6.50 -2.44 -11.77
CA GLU A 35 -6.77 -3.02 -10.45
C GLU A 35 -5.99 -4.34 -10.26
N ILE A 36 -5.18 -4.43 -9.19
CA ILE A 36 -4.51 -5.69 -8.84
C ILE A 36 -5.45 -6.42 -7.87
N VAL A 37 -6.32 -7.26 -8.42
CA VAL A 37 -7.24 -8.10 -7.64
C VAL A 37 -6.44 -9.25 -7.02
N LEU A 38 -6.49 -9.38 -5.69
CA LEU A 38 -5.86 -10.49 -4.98
C LEU A 38 -6.84 -11.56 -4.51
N PHE A 39 -6.39 -12.80 -4.67
CA PHE A 39 -7.06 -14.00 -4.22
C PHE A 39 -7.18 -14.04 -2.68
N HIS A 40 -8.35 -14.46 -2.20
CA HIS A 40 -8.52 -14.88 -0.82
C HIS A 40 -7.82 -16.24 -0.62
N SER A 41 -6.88 -16.33 0.32
CA SER A 41 -6.54 -17.60 0.96
C SER A 41 -6.96 -17.55 2.43
N ASP A 42 -7.29 -18.72 2.98
CA ASP A 42 -7.83 -18.90 4.33
C ASP A 42 -6.82 -18.62 5.46
N GLU A 43 -5.60 -18.21 5.14
CA GLU A 43 -4.55 -17.90 6.10
C GLU A 43 -4.68 -16.48 6.69
N ARG A 44 -5.80 -16.17 7.35
CA ARG A 44 -6.06 -14.87 8.00
C ARG A 44 -5.17 -14.55 9.22
N TYR A 45 -4.33 -15.48 9.70
CA TYR A 45 -3.65 -15.36 11.00
C TYR A 45 -2.21 -14.82 10.98
N LYS A 46 -1.69 -14.32 9.86
CA LYS A 46 -0.25 -13.97 9.74
C LYS A 46 0.10 -12.47 9.79
N LYS A 47 -0.78 -11.57 10.28
CA LYS A 47 -0.43 -10.12 10.42
C LYS A 47 0.81 -9.88 11.32
N ARG A 48 0.97 -10.62 12.43
CA ARG A 48 2.14 -10.48 13.33
C ARG A 48 3.42 -11.10 12.77
N ILE A 49 3.32 -12.19 12.02
CA ILE A 49 4.46 -12.97 11.51
C ILE A 49 5.17 -12.26 10.33
N TRP A 50 4.54 -11.24 9.74
CA TRP A 50 5.03 -10.58 8.53
C TRP A 50 5.64 -9.19 8.74
N ARG A 51 5.41 -8.53 9.88
CA ARG A 51 5.91 -7.18 10.15
C ARG A 51 7.41 -7.21 10.47
N PHE A 52 7.77 -7.66 11.66
CA PHE A 52 9.16 -7.64 12.13
C PHE A 52 9.88 -8.96 11.84
N ASN A 53 9.20 -10.11 11.99
CA ASN A 53 9.84 -11.40 11.79
C ASN A 53 10.35 -11.61 10.36
N LEU A 54 9.75 -10.94 9.34
CA LEU A 54 10.29 -11.00 7.98
C LEU A 54 11.57 -10.18 7.84
N ILE A 55 11.62 -8.99 8.42
CA ILE A 55 12.80 -8.12 8.43
C ILE A 55 13.95 -8.87 9.13
N GLU A 56 13.68 -9.45 10.31
CA GLU A 56 14.64 -10.28 11.04
C GLU A 56 15.09 -11.50 10.22
N TYR A 57 14.15 -12.20 9.59
CA TYR A 57 14.44 -13.34 8.72
C TYR A 57 15.38 -12.94 7.57
N LEU A 58 15.08 -11.85 6.86
CA LEU A 58 15.89 -11.35 5.74
C LEU A 58 17.29 -10.93 6.17
N LYS A 59 17.40 -10.22 7.30
CA LYS A 59 18.69 -9.82 7.88
C LYS A 59 19.53 -11.03 8.27
N ASN A 60 18.92 -12.04 8.87
CA ASN A 60 19.61 -13.27 9.24
C ASN A 60 20.00 -14.10 8.01
N GLN A 61 19.28 -14.01 6.88
CA GLN A 61 19.73 -14.63 5.63
C GLN A 61 20.92 -13.91 5.00
N LYS A 62 20.93 -12.56 5.00
CA LYS A 62 22.07 -11.78 4.48
C LYS A 62 23.36 -12.05 5.25
N SER A 63 23.30 -12.32 6.57
CA SER A 63 24.51 -12.73 7.29
C SER A 63 25.11 -14.06 6.79
N TYR A 64 24.36 -14.84 6.00
CA TYR A 64 24.88 -16.03 5.29
C TYR A 64 25.28 -15.71 3.84
N ASP A 65 24.51 -14.88 3.13
CA ASP A 65 24.80 -14.44 1.74
C ASP A 65 25.29 -12.98 1.71
N ASN A 66 26.61 -12.79 1.73
CA ASN A 66 27.29 -11.54 2.11
C ASN A 66 27.07 -10.28 1.22
N ASN A 67 26.30 -10.31 0.13
CA ASN A 67 26.39 -9.27 -0.91
C ASN A 67 25.09 -8.61 -1.41
N SER A 68 23.90 -8.95 -0.90
CA SER A 68 22.66 -8.26 -1.32
C SER A 68 22.28 -7.16 -0.32
N GLU A 69 22.20 -5.91 -0.78
CA GLU A 69 21.63 -4.81 -0.01
C GLU A 69 20.11 -5.03 0.17
N LEU A 70 19.59 -4.89 1.39
CA LEU A 70 18.18 -5.14 1.66
C LEU A 70 17.35 -3.93 1.25
N GLU A 71 16.30 -4.17 0.48
CA GLU A 71 15.38 -3.12 0.01
C GLU A 71 13.97 -3.27 0.58
N LEU A 72 13.30 -2.13 0.80
CA LEU A 72 11.88 -2.06 1.14
C LEU A 72 11.19 -1.01 0.27
N ARG A 73 10.14 -1.42 -0.45
CA ARG A 73 9.28 -0.52 -1.23
C ARG A 73 7.87 -0.57 -0.66
N VAL A 74 7.28 0.58 -0.37
CA VAL A 74 5.99 0.71 0.33
C VAL A 74 5.08 1.63 -0.47
N ILE A 75 3.83 1.20 -0.70
CA ILE A 75 2.73 2.05 -1.16
C ILE A 75 1.61 1.98 -0.14
N VAL A 76 1.16 3.13 0.34
CA VAL A 76 0.07 3.24 1.32
C VAL A 76 -0.80 4.46 1.05
N GLY A 77 -2.05 4.43 1.51
CA GLY A 77 -2.97 5.55 1.43
C GLY A 77 -2.54 6.66 2.39
N GLU A 78 -2.42 6.30 3.67
CA GLU A 78 -1.78 7.12 4.71
C GLU A 78 -0.52 6.42 5.22
N PHE A 79 0.52 7.22 5.49
CA PHE A 79 1.69 6.73 6.21
C PHE A 79 1.45 6.73 7.73
N SER A 80 0.46 5.96 8.16
CA SER A 80 0.04 5.84 9.58
C SER A 80 1.09 5.18 10.47
N GLU A 81 1.02 5.39 11.78
CA GLU A 81 1.81 4.74 12.85
C GLU A 81 2.20 3.28 12.54
N ASN A 82 1.21 2.42 12.25
CA ASN A 82 1.44 1.00 11.96
C ASN A 82 2.41 0.73 10.79
N THR A 83 2.39 1.57 9.77
CA THR A 83 3.30 1.49 8.62
C THR A 83 4.65 2.11 8.98
N GLN A 84 4.64 3.22 9.73
CA GLN A 84 5.85 3.87 10.22
C GLN A 84 6.67 2.92 11.09
N GLU A 85 6.04 2.14 11.98
CA GLU A 85 6.73 1.13 12.80
C GLU A 85 7.49 0.11 11.95
N ILE A 86 6.90 -0.39 10.86
CA ILE A 86 7.54 -1.36 9.95
C ILE A 86 8.76 -0.72 9.30
N VAL A 87 8.62 0.52 8.84
CA VAL A 87 9.71 1.25 8.19
C VAL A 87 10.83 1.57 9.18
N LYS A 88 10.51 2.08 10.37
CA LYS A 88 11.47 2.31 11.47
C LYS A 88 12.24 1.04 11.78
N HIS A 89 11.55 -0.09 11.87
CA HIS A 89 12.19 -1.37 12.11
C HIS A 89 13.13 -1.78 10.97
N ALA A 90 12.75 -1.57 9.71
CA ALA A 90 13.63 -1.84 8.56
C ALA A 90 14.85 -0.91 8.53
N ALA A 91 14.66 0.37 8.85
CA ALA A 91 15.72 1.36 8.92
C ALA A 91 16.74 1.03 10.03
N ASN A 92 16.25 0.70 11.23
CA ASN A 92 17.07 0.22 12.34
C ASN A 92 17.84 -1.07 12.03
N HIS A 93 17.38 -1.86 11.06
CA HIS A 93 18.05 -3.07 10.58
C HIS A 93 18.94 -2.82 9.35
N ASN A 94 19.29 -1.56 9.06
CA ASN A 94 20.19 -1.15 7.99
C ASN A 94 19.79 -1.67 6.61
N PHE A 95 18.49 -1.62 6.29
CA PHE A 95 18.03 -1.77 4.92
C PHE A 95 18.66 -0.65 4.08
N GLY A 96 19.36 -0.98 3.01
CA GLY A 96 20.11 0.03 2.27
C GLY A 96 19.26 0.94 1.40
N SER A 97 18.05 0.50 1.05
CA SER A 97 17.06 1.35 0.38
C SER A 97 15.67 1.15 0.95
N ILE A 98 15.03 2.24 1.35
CA ILE A 98 13.64 2.27 1.76
C ILE A 98 12.93 3.36 0.98
N MET A 99 11.92 2.99 0.18
CA MET A 99 11.12 3.93 -0.60
C MET A 99 9.66 3.83 -0.18
N ILE A 100 9.09 4.95 0.25
CA ILE A 100 7.71 5.04 0.70
C ILE A 100 6.96 5.99 -0.23
N ILE A 101 5.83 5.54 -0.77
CA ILE A 101 4.89 6.37 -1.52
C ILE A 101 3.57 6.42 -0.76
N SER A 102 3.11 7.61 -0.40
CA SER A 102 1.83 7.84 0.27
C SER A 102 0.85 8.70 -0.55
N GLY A 103 -0.39 8.81 -0.08
CA GLY A 103 -1.32 9.85 -0.55
C GLY A 103 -0.90 11.27 -0.15
N PRO A 104 -1.62 12.30 -0.64
CA PRO A 104 -1.25 13.72 -0.54
C PRO A 104 -1.26 14.27 0.90
N ASN A 105 -2.05 13.66 1.77
CA ASN A 105 -2.30 14.17 3.12
C ASN A 105 -1.76 13.20 4.16
N VAL A 106 -1.37 13.75 5.31
CA VAL A 106 -0.92 12.99 6.47
C VAL A 106 -1.78 13.32 7.69
N PHE A 107 -1.76 12.47 8.71
CA PHE A 107 -2.28 12.88 10.01
C PHE A 107 -1.35 13.94 10.61
N CYS A 108 -1.90 14.94 11.29
CA CYS A 108 -1.12 16.06 11.80
C CYS A 108 -0.13 15.61 12.89
N GLU A 109 -0.57 14.67 13.71
CA GLU A 109 0.23 13.98 14.73
C GLU A 109 1.42 13.21 14.14
N ASP A 110 1.28 12.68 12.92
CA ASP A 110 2.32 11.86 12.26
C ASP A 110 3.46 12.71 11.66
N LYS A 111 3.26 14.02 11.43
CA LYS A 111 4.25 14.88 10.74
C LYS A 111 5.61 14.89 11.40
N ILE A 112 5.65 15.05 12.72
CA ILE A 112 6.90 15.09 13.49
C ILE A 112 7.59 13.73 13.45
N GLU A 113 6.83 12.65 13.51
CA GLU A 113 7.37 11.29 13.47
C GLU A 113 8.00 10.96 12.11
N ILE A 114 7.33 11.36 11.02
CA ILE A 114 7.85 11.24 9.66
C ILE A 114 9.09 12.12 9.48
N TYR A 115 9.06 13.36 9.97
CA TYR A 115 10.23 14.25 9.94
C TYR A 115 11.44 13.59 10.60
N THR A 116 11.28 13.09 11.83
CA THR A 116 12.37 12.44 12.58
C THR A 116 12.87 11.19 11.88
N LEU A 117 11.98 10.38 11.30
CA LEU A 117 12.37 9.20 10.52
C LEU A 117 13.28 9.59 9.35
N LEU A 118 12.92 10.62 8.57
CA LEU A 118 13.70 11.07 7.42
C LEU A 118 15.01 11.75 7.81
N ASP A 119 15.01 12.49 8.92
CA ASP A 119 16.21 13.15 9.45
C ASP A 119 17.28 12.15 9.90
N GLN A 120 16.85 11.08 10.59
CA GLN A 120 17.75 10.08 11.16
C GLN A 120 18.20 9.02 10.16
N ASN A 121 17.48 8.83 9.05
CA ASN A 121 17.66 7.70 8.14
C ASN A 121 17.77 8.17 6.68
N PRO A 122 18.98 8.51 6.18
CA PRO A 122 19.17 9.06 4.82
C PRO A 122 18.87 8.06 3.69
N ASN A 123 18.82 6.77 4.01
CA ASN A 123 18.38 5.67 3.15
C ASN A 123 16.85 5.60 2.96
N VAL A 124 16.08 6.36 3.74
CA VAL A 124 14.62 6.43 3.63
C VAL A 124 14.24 7.60 2.71
N LYS A 125 13.56 7.28 1.61
CA LYS A 125 13.01 8.25 0.67
C LYS A 125 11.49 8.24 0.75
N TYR A 126 10.91 9.42 0.98
CA TYR A 126 9.46 9.59 1.06
C TYR A 126 8.94 10.36 -0.15
N PHE A 127 7.86 9.87 -0.72
CA PHE A 127 7.22 10.42 -1.90
C PHE A 127 5.72 10.58 -1.65
N ILE A 128 5.16 11.65 -2.18
CA ILE A 128 3.74 11.96 -2.07
C ILE A 128 3.07 11.86 -3.45
N LEU A 129 1.91 11.25 -3.51
CA LEU A 129 1.08 11.25 -4.70
C LEU A 129 0.10 12.42 -4.67
N PRO A 130 -0.24 13.01 -5.82
CA PRO A 130 -1.24 14.08 -5.88
C PRO A 130 -2.65 13.58 -5.53
N ILE A 131 -2.90 12.27 -5.66
CA ILE A 131 -4.16 11.62 -5.30
C ILE A 131 -3.84 10.36 -4.51
N ARG A 132 -4.60 10.13 -3.44
CA ARG A 132 -4.42 8.96 -2.57
C ARG A 132 -4.46 7.66 -3.37
N PRO A 133 -3.48 6.75 -3.21
CA PRO A 133 -3.50 5.45 -3.85
C PRO A 133 -4.55 4.53 -3.20
N THR A 134 -5.18 3.68 -4.00
CA THR A 134 -6.10 2.63 -3.52
C THR A 134 -5.41 1.32 -3.20
N LYS A 135 -4.26 1.10 -3.80
CA LYS A 135 -3.47 -0.13 -3.65
C LYS A 135 -2.49 0.11 -2.51
N HIS A 136 -2.51 -0.77 -1.51
CA HIS A 136 -1.48 -0.76 -0.48
C HIS A 136 -0.72 -2.08 -0.51
N PHE A 137 0.60 -1.98 -0.68
CA PHE A 137 1.47 -3.15 -0.68
C PHE A 137 2.89 -2.77 -0.28
N MET A 138 3.65 -3.79 0.11
CA MET A 138 5.05 -3.69 0.43
C MET A 138 5.82 -4.81 -0.26
N ILE A 139 6.96 -4.46 -0.86
CA ILE A 139 7.89 -5.40 -1.47
C ILE A 139 9.16 -5.40 -0.62
N PHE A 140 9.54 -6.56 -0.12
CA PHE A 140 10.76 -6.74 0.65
C PHE A 140 11.78 -7.51 -0.18
N ASN A 141 12.97 -6.91 -0.33
CA ASN A 141 14.15 -7.47 -0.97
C ASN A 141 13.86 -8.19 -2.30
N ASN A 142 12.97 -7.60 -3.13
CA ASN A 142 12.52 -8.14 -4.40
C ASN A 142 12.27 -9.67 -4.36
N SER A 143 11.62 -10.15 -3.30
CA SER A 143 11.42 -11.60 -3.09
C SER A 143 10.22 -11.92 -2.22
N HIS A 144 9.78 -10.98 -1.40
CA HIS A 144 8.63 -11.16 -0.52
C HIS A 144 7.64 -10.01 -0.73
N LEU A 145 6.35 -10.34 -0.64
CA LEU A 145 5.29 -9.41 -0.98
C LEU A 145 4.25 -9.39 0.15
N TYR A 146 3.90 -8.22 0.63
CA TYR A 146 2.75 -7.99 1.50
C TYR A 146 1.74 -7.14 0.75
N VAL A 147 0.47 -7.51 0.78
CA VAL A 147 -0.57 -6.75 0.11
C VAL A 147 -1.82 -6.66 0.95
N GLU A 148 -2.37 -5.46 1.05
CA GLU A 148 -3.66 -5.21 1.67
C GLU A 148 -4.78 -5.48 0.65
N LYS A 149 -5.84 -6.15 1.09
CA LYS A 149 -7.03 -6.35 0.26
C LYS A 149 -7.78 -5.02 0.15
N PRO A 150 -8.32 -4.69 -1.04
CA PRO A 150 -9.31 -3.62 -1.15
C PRO A 150 -10.44 -3.89 -0.16
N HIS A 151 -10.87 -2.86 0.57
CA HIS A 151 -11.94 -2.97 1.54
C HIS A 151 -12.78 -1.69 1.53
N ARG A 152 -14.08 -1.83 1.81
CA ARG A 152 -14.92 -0.67 2.14
C ARG A 152 -14.68 -0.29 3.61
N HIS A 153 -14.96 0.96 3.99
CA HIS A 153 -14.76 1.45 5.38
C HIS A 153 -15.46 0.58 6.46
N THR A 154 -16.46 -0.20 6.07
CA THR A 154 -17.26 -1.07 6.94
C THR A 154 -16.76 -2.53 6.99
N GLU A 155 -15.73 -2.90 6.22
CA GLU A 155 -15.26 -4.28 6.10
C GLU A 155 -13.92 -4.49 6.82
N ILE A 156 -13.74 -5.69 7.36
CA ILE A 156 -12.50 -6.08 8.03
C ILE A 156 -11.36 -6.07 6.99
N ARG A 157 -10.36 -5.21 7.22
CA ARG A 157 -9.13 -5.11 6.42
C ARG A 157 -8.38 -6.45 6.38
N GLY A 158 -8.56 -7.21 5.31
CA GLY A 158 -7.78 -8.39 5.02
C GLY A 158 -6.43 -8.04 4.39
N SER A 159 -5.41 -8.86 4.63
CA SER A 159 -4.11 -8.74 3.95
C SER A 159 -3.48 -10.11 3.76
N VAL A 160 -2.52 -10.21 2.85
CA VAL A 160 -1.79 -11.44 2.53
C VAL A 160 -0.31 -11.13 2.45
N GLY A 161 0.51 -11.93 3.13
CA GLY A 161 1.96 -11.93 2.99
C GLY A 161 2.43 -13.20 2.29
N ILE A 162 3.28 -13.07 1.27
CA ILE A 162 3.75 -14.16 0.40
C ILE A 162 5.28 -14.25 0.50
N LYS A 163 5.80 -15.31 1.15
CA LYS A 163 7.26 -15.53 1.27
C LYS A 163 7.77 -16.16 -0.02
N LYS A 164 8.96 -15.74 -0.47
CA LYS A 164 9.55 -16.22 -1.73
C LYS A 164 8.51 -16.18 -2.86
N CYS A 165 7.95 -14.99 -3.07
CA CYS A 165 6.91 -14.71 -4.06
C CYS A 165 7.35 -15.19 -5.44
N ASN A 166 6.41 -15.71 -6.22
CA ASN A 166 6.66 -16.08 -7.60
C ASN A 166 7.16 -14.85 -8.40
N GLN A 167 8.22 -15.02 -9.18
CA GLN A 167 8.87 -13.91 -9.89
C GLN A 167 7.93 -13.16 -10.83
N LYS A 168 7.00 -13.84 -11.51
CA LYS A 168 6.04 -13.20 -12.41
C LYS A 168 5.12 -12.24 -11.63
N LEU A 169 4.61 -12.69 -10.48
CA LEU A 169 3.76 -11.89 -9.61
C LEU A 169 4.54 -10.70 -9.05
N LEU A 170 5.74 -10.95 -8.53
CA LEU A 170 6.62 -9.92 -8.00
C LEU A 170 6.96 -8.85 -9.04
N ASN A 171 7.27 -9.25 -10.28
CA ASN A 171 7.52 -8.32 -11.39
C ASN A 171 6.28 -7.44 -11.66
N THR A 172 5.06 -7.98 -11.58
CA THR A 172 3.83 -7.18 -11.71
C THR A 172 3.77 -6.08 -10.64
N TYR A 173 4.09 -6.40 -9.39
CA TYR A 173 4.08 -5.42 -8.30
C TYR A 173 5.22 -4.41 -8.41
N ASN A 174 6.42 -4.82 -8.84
CA ASN A 174 7.51 -3.89 -9.13
C ASN A 174 7.14 -2.93 -10.25
N THR A 175 6.62 -3.43 -11.37
CA THR A 175 6.17 -2.57 -12.48
C THR A 175 5.08 -1.61 -12.01
N ALA A 176 4.13 -2.06 -11.18
CA ALA A 176 3.13 -1.18 -10.58
C ALA A 176 3.77 -0.11 -9.69
N PHE A 177 4.77 -0.47 -8.89
CA PHE A 177 5.52 0.48 -8.04
C PHE A 177 6.23 1.54 -8.88
N GLU A 178 7.02 1.13 -9.88
CA GLU A 178 7.73 2.06 -10.77
C GLU A 178 6.77 2.99 -11.53
N ASN A 179 5.64 2.45 -12.01
CA ASN A 179 4.62 3.25 -12.68
C ASN A 179 4.02 4.31 -11.75
N ILE A 180 3.75 3.96 -10.48
CA ILE A 180 3.22 4.89 -9.49
C ILE A 180 4.27 5.94 -9.12
N LEU A 181 5.53 5.53 -8.96
CA LEU A 181 6.64 6.41 -8.62
C LEU A 181 6.81 7.55 -9.63
N ASN A 182 6.56 7.31 -10.92
CA ASN A 182 6.62 8.35 -11.97
C ASN A 182 5.63 9.51 -11.77
N TYR A 183 4.59 9.33 -10.94
CA TYR A 183 3.63 10.37 -10.59
C TYR A 183 3.85 10.96 -9.19
N ALA A 184 4.78 10.39 -8.42
CA ALA A 184 5.01 10.78 -7.05
C ALA A 184 6.09 11.87 -6.99
N GLN A 185 5.89 12.86 -6.11
CA GLN A 185 6.86 13.90 -5.85
C GLN A 185 7.71 13.53 -4.63
N PRO A 186 9.05 13.55 -4.72
CA PRO A 186 9.90 13.33 -3.54
C PRO A 186 9.71 14.48 -2.54
N LEU A 187 9.71 14.14 -1.26
CA LEU A 187 9.67 15.11 -0.16
C LEU A 187 10.96 15.10 0.64
N THR A 188 11.41 16.29 1.02
CA THR A 188 12.41 16.47 2.08
C THR A 188 11.74 16.35 3.45
N LYS A 189 12.56 16.22 4.51
CA LYS A 189 12.05 16.23 5.89
C LYS A 189 11.33 17.56 6.18
N GLU A 190 11.84 18.69 5.71
CA GLU A 190 11.22 20.00 5.88
C GLU A 190 9.87 20.10 5.16
N ASP A 191 9.74 19.53 3.96
CA ASP A 191 8.48 19.55 3.20
C ASP A 191 7.35 18.84 3.95
N VAL A 192 7.66 17.77 4.70
CA VAL A 192 6.68 17.01 5.48
C VAL A 192 5.93 17.89 6.49
N LEU A 193 6.62 18.85 7.10
CA LEU A 193 6.01 19.76 8.07
C LEU A 193 4.94 20.64 7.42
N ASN A 194 5.10 20.95 6.13
CA ASN A 194 4.23 21.81 5.34
C ASN A 194 3.09 21.06 4.63
N LEU A 195 3.03 19.73 4.71
CA LEU A 195 1.95 18.95 4.08
C LEU A 195 0.57 19.31 4.62
N GLU A 196 -0.45 19.20 3.79
CA GLU A 196 -1.83 19.32 4.27
C GLU A 196 -2.17 18.14 5.19
N CYS A 197 -2.85 18.44 6.30
CA CYS A 197 -3.38 17.42 7.19
C CYS A 197 -4.76 16.96 6.74
N TYR A 198 -5.17 15.76 7.14
CA TYR A 198 -6.59 15.40 7.11
C TYR A 198 -7.40 16.33 8.00
N ASN A 199 -8.50 16.88 7.48
CA ASN A 199 -9.47 17.63 8.27
C ASN A 199 -10.13 16.65 9.26
N GLN A 200 -10.04 16.96 10.56
CA GLN A 200 -10.72 16.21 11.62
C GLN A 200 -12.22 16.49 11.62
#